data_AF-A0A3U5A218-F1
#
_entry.id   AF-A0A3U5A218-F1
#
_cell.length_a   1.000
_cell.length_b   1.000
_cell.length_c   1.000
_cell.angle_alpha   90.00
_cell.angle_beta   90.00
_cell.angle_gamma   90.00
#
_symmetry.space_group_name_H-M   'P 1'
#
loop_
_entity.id
_entity.type
_entity.pdbx_description
1 polymer ?
#
loop_
_entity_poly.entity_id
_entity_poly.type
_entity_poly.pdbx_seq_one_letter_code
_entity_poly.pdbx_strand_id
1 'polypeptide(L)' 'MTLSPQELTAIEAVFPHDAAAGPRYWPEIMSTLNR' A
#
# COMPACT_ATOMS: atom_id res chain seq x y z
N MET A 1 -5.46 -0.24 12.39
CA MET A 1 -5.76 -1.62 11.97
C MET A 1 -4.44 -2.25 11.50
N THR A 2 -4.13 -3.50 11.83
CA THR A 2 -2.88 -4.13 11.34
C THR A 2 -3.22 -5.03 10.16
N LEU A 3 -2.69 -4.70 8.98
CA LEU A 3 -2.86 -5.52 7.77
C LEU A 3 -2.13 -6.85 7.94
N SER A 4 -2.78 -7.93 7.52
CA SER A 4 -2.13 -9.22 7.36
C SER A 4 -1.11 -9.17 6.22
N PRO A 5 -0.10 -10.06 6.23
CA PRO A 5 0.84 -10.16 5.12
C PRO A 5 0.17 -10.37 3.76
N GLN A 6 -0.93 -11.11 3.71
CA GLN A 6 -1.69 -11.36 2.48
C GLN A 6 -2.34 -10.08 1.94
N GLU A 7 -2.90 -9.25 2.82
CA GLU A 7 -3.50 -7.97 2.43
C GLU A 7 -2.43 -7.00 1.92
N LEU A 8 -1.25 -6.97 2.56
CA LEU A 8 -0.14 -6.14 2.11
C LEU A 8 0.34 -6.55 0.69
N THR A 9 0.52 -7.85 0.45
CA THR A 9 0.88 -8.37 -0.88
C THR A 9 -0.17 -8.04 -1.93
N ALA A 10 -1.47 -8.10 -1.58
CA ALA A 10 -2.54 -7.74 -2.50
C ALA A 10 -2.52 -6.25 -2.87
N ILE A 11 -2.18 -5.38 -1.92
CA ILE A 11 -2.02 -3.94 -2.16
C ILE A 11 -0.82 -3.68 -3.06
N GLU A 12 0.32 -4.31 -2.82
CA GLU A 12 1.52 -4.17 -3.64
C GLU A 12 1.32 -4.65 -5.09
N ALA A 13 0.48 -5.66 -5.31
CA ALA A 13 0.15 -6.15 -6.64
C ALA A 13 -0.65 -5.13 -7.49
N VAL A 14 -1.47 -4.29 -6.84
CA VAL A 14 -2.31 -3.27 -7.51
C VAL A 14 -1.60 -1.91 -7.55
N PHE A 15 -0.88 -1.59 -6.49
CA PHE A 15 -0.13 -0.34 -6.29
C PHE A 15 1.33 -0.65 -5.98
N PRO A 16 2.13 -1.03 -7.00
CA PRO A 16 3.52 -1.39 -6.77
C PRO A 16 4.30 -0.21 -6.22
N HIS A 17 4.90 -0.41 -5.04
CA HIS A 17 5.72 0.58 -4.37
C HIS A 17 6.94 1.02 -5.21
N ASP A 18 7.46 0.11 -6.03
CA ASP A 18 8.61 0.34 -6.91
C ASP A 18 8.26 1.06 -8.23
N ALA A 19 6.97 1.35 -8.48
CA ALA A 19 6.61 2.17 -9.62
C ALA A 19 7.08 3.61 -9.42
N ALA A 20 7.30 4.35 -10.52
CA ALA A 20 7.79 5.74 -10.47
C ALA A 20 6.93 6.68 -9.58
N ALA A 21 5.67 6.32 -9.32
CA ALA A 21 4.77 7.04 -8.44
C ALA A 21 4.49 6.34 -7.10
N GLY A 22 4.99 5.12 -6.89
CA GLY A 22 4.79 4.32 -5.69
C GLY A 22 5.22 5.05 -4.42
N PRO A 23 6.44 5.64 -4.33
CA PRO A 23 6.86 6.38 -3.14
C PRO A 23 5.98 7.60 -2.83
N ARG A 24 5.31 8.16 -3.84
CA ARG A 24 4.45 9.35 -3.70
C ARG A 24 3.09 8.99 -3.11
N TYR A 25 2.48 7.90 -3.55
CA TYR A 25 1.11 7.51 -3.17
C TYR A 25 1.05 6.50 -2.02
N TRP A 26 2.15 5.79 -1.74
CA TRP A 26 2.20 4.79 -0.67
C TRP A 26 1.79 5.32 0.71
N PRO A 27 2.24 6.50 1.17
CA PRO A 27 1.83 7.03 2.47
C PRO A 27 0.31 7.26 2.56
N GLU A 28 -0.31 7.67 1.45
CA GLU A 28 -1.73 8.02 1.37
C GLU A 28 -2.62 6.76 1.34
N ILE A 29 -2.18 5.72 0.62
CA ILE A 29 -2.80 4.39 0.63
C ILE A 29 -2.77 3.82 2.04
N MET A 30 -1.61 3.83 2.70
CA MET A 30 -1.47 3.31 4.07
C MET A 30 -2.29 4.12 5.07
N SER A 31 -2.35 5.45 4.93
CA SER A 31 -3.20 6.31 5.77
C SER A 31 -4.68 6.01 5.60
N THR A 32 -5.12 5.67 4.39
CA THR A 32 -6.52 5.31 4.11
C THR A 32 -6.90 3.97 4.75
N LEU A 33 -5.98 3.01 4.71
CA LEU A 33 -6.17 1.66 5.26
C LEU A 33 -6.10 1.61 6.80
N ASN A 34 -5.44 2.59 7.43
CA ASN A 34 -5.26 2.62 8.88
C ASN A 34 -6.36 3.42 9.62
N ARG A 35 -7.38 3.89 8.92
CA ARG A 35 -8.54 4.61 9.46
C ARG A 35 -9.62 3.64 9.96
#